data_AF-A0A2T7NL77-F1
#
_entry.id   AF-A0A2T7NL77-F1
#
_cell.length_a   1.000
_cell.length_b   1.000
_cell.length_c   1.000
_cell.angle_alpha   90.00
_cell.angle_beta   90.00
_cell.angle_gamma   90.00
#
_symmetry.space_group_name_H-M   'P 1'
#
loop_
_entity.id
_entity.type
_entity.pdbx_description
1 polymer ?
#
loop_
_entity_poly.entity_id
_entity_poly.type
_entity_poly.pdbx_seq_one_letter_code
_entity_poly.pdbx_strand_id
1 'polypeptide(L)'
;MMEVFTTSMPEGKETVVESAEQLPPLTYVDFYPRCLGTKFAGEPQYADFQTVVEEANQWLRSMPQFVVVKCETVESKLNSADFKADFDYSFCHVSSNGKNVYLKGLR
;
A
#
# COMPACT_ATOMS: atom_id res chain seq x y z
N MET A 1 -37.98 -38.29 -52.20
CA MET A 1 -36.66 -38.02 -51.60
C MET A 1 -36.73 -36.58 -51.10
N MET A 2 -37.17 -36.37 -49.85
CA MET A 2 -36.31 -36.16 -48.66
C MET A 2 -35.77 -34.70 -48.66
N GLU A 3 -35.89 -33.84 -47.64
CA GLU A 3 -36.30 -33.97 -46.23
C GLU A 3 -36.86 -32.64 -45.69
N VAL A 4 -37.72 -32.75 -44.67
CA VAL A 4 -38.17 -31.64 -43.83
C VAL A 4 -37.13 -31.49 -42.72
N PHE A 5 -36.36 -30.40 -42.71
CA PHE A 5 -35.45 -30.11 -41.59
C PHE A 5 -36.17 -29.29 -40.53
N THR A 6 -36.76 -29.99 -39.56
CA THR A 6 -37.07 -29.43 -38.25
C THR A 6 -35.74 -29.15 -37.53
N THR A 7 -35.37 -27.87 -37.41
CA THR A 7 -34.36 -27.43 -36.45
C THR A 7 -35.08 -27.00 -35.17
N SER A 8 -34.92 -27.82 -34.15
CA SER A 8 -35.34 -27.58 -32.77
C SER A 8 -34.59 -26.38 -32.19
N MET A 9 -35.31 -25.52 -31.47
CA MET A 9 -34.72 -24.45 -30.66
C MET A 9 -33.89 -25.07 -29.52
N PRO A 10 -32.64 -24.65 -29.29
CA PRO A 10 -31.98 -24.93 -28.04
C PRO A 10 -32.59 -24.02 -26.96
N GLU A 11 -33.06 -24.66 -25.89
CA GLU A 11 -33.47 -24.02 -24.64
C GLU A 11 -32.42 -22.97 -24.24
N GLY A 12 -32.91 -21.75 -24.00
CA GLY A 12 -32.10 -20.66 -23.47
C GLY A 12 -31.50 -21.04 -22.14
N LYS A 13 -30.24 -21.45 -22.14
CA LYS A 13 -29.38 -21.24 -20.99
C LYS A 13 -29.03 -19.77 -21.02
N GLU A 14 -29.77 -18.96 -20.25
CA GLU A 14 -29.28 -17.68 -19.79
C GLU A 14 -28.00 -17.96 -19.01
N THR A 15 -26.87 -17.94 -19.71
CA THR A 15 -25.58 -17.74 -19.07
C THR A 15 -25.62 -16.33 -18.52
N VAL A 16 -26.05 -16.21 -17.26
CA VAL A 16 -25.68 -15.09 -16.41
C VAL A 16 -24.16 -15.11 -16.40
N VAL A 17 -23.56 -14.29 -17.26
CA VAL A 17 -22.15 -13.97 -17.18
C VAL A 17 -22.05 -13.10 -15.94
N GLU A 18 -22.03 -13.75 -14.79
CA GLU A 18 -21.61 -13.16 -13.54
C GLU A 18 -20.14 -12.83 -13.76
N SER A 19 -19.89 -11.63 -14.31
CA SER A 19 -18.58 -11.03 -14.29
C SER A 19 -18.27 -10.81 -12.83
N ALA A 20 -17.72 -11.84 -12.19
CA ALA A 20 -17.10 -11.74 -10.89
C ALA A 20 -16.06 -10.64 -11.05
N GLU A 21 -16.41 -9.43 -10.62
CA GLU A 21 -15.48 -8.33 -10.52
C GLU A 21 -14.38 -8.86 -9.61
N GLN A 22 -13.26 -9.27 -10.21
CA GLN A 22 -12.09 -9.71 -9.48
C GLN A 22 -11.63 -8.49 -8.70
N LEU A 23 -12.09 -8.42 -7.45
CA LEU A 23 -11.65 -7.40 -6.51
C LEU A 23 -10.13 -7.45 -6.51
N PRO A 24 -9.45 -6.30 -6.67
CA PRO A 24 -8.01 -6.30 -6.73
C PRO A 24 -7.46 -6.91 -5.43
N PRO A 25 -6.31 -7.60 -5.51
CA PRO A 25 -5.70 -8.21 -4.33
C PRO A 25 -5.52 -7.16 -3.23
N LEU A 26 -5.95 -7.52 -2.02
CA LEU A 26 -5.76 -6.69 -0.83
C LEU A 26 -4.27 -6.41 -0.67
N THR A 27 -3.91 -5.13 -0.72
CA THR A 27 -2.53 -4.67 -0.63
C THR A 27 -2.38 -3.66 0.50
N TYR A 28 -1.19 -3.65 1.11
CA TYR A 28 -0.79 -2.65 2.09
C TYR A 28 0.31 -1.80 1.44
N VAL A 29 0.16 -0.48 1.52
CA VAL A 29 1.11 0.45 0.90
C VAL A 29 1.53 1.46 1.94
N ASP A 30 2.84 1.47 2.23
CA ASP A 30 3.38 2.36 3.23
C ASP A 30 4.02 3.59 2.56
N PHE A 31 3.70 4.75 3.10
CA PHE A 31 4.31 6.03 2.74
C PHE A 31 5.09 6.55 3.94
N TYR A 32 6.36 6.89 3.75
CA TYR A 32 7.22 7.45 4.79
C TYR A 32 7.75 8.81 4.38
N PRO A 33 7.94 9.75 5.32
CA PRO A 33 8.54 11.03 5.03
C PRO A 33 9.92 10.88 4.40
N ARG A 34 10.17 11.66 3.34
CA ARG A 34 11.50 11.70 2.71
C ARG A 34 12.52 12.34 3.64
N CYS A 35 13.72 11.76 3.72
CA CYS A 35 14.86 12.41 4.36
C CYS A 35 15.35 13.59 3.50
N LEU A 36 15.36 14.79 4.07
CA LEU A 36 15.81 16.04 3.46
C LEU A 36 17.31 16.31 3.66
N GLY A 37 17.98 15.50 4.48
CA GLY A 37 19.41 15.61 4.80
C GLY A 37 19.65 15.54 6.31
N THR A 38 20.83 15.97 6.73
CA THR A 38 21.21 16.07 8.15
C THR A 38 21.36 17.52 8.56
N LYS A 39 20.84 17.91 9.74
CA LYS A 39 21.13 19.23 10.33
C LYS A 39 22.44 19.21 11.11
N PHE A 40 22.94 20.40 11.45
CA PHE A 40 24.09 20.66 12.34
C PHE A 40 23.86 20.03 13.73
N ALA A 41 24.14 18.73 13.84
CA ALA A 41 24.21 17.88 15.04
C ALA A 41 24.21 16.39 14.66
N GLY A 42 24.07 16.04 13.37
CA GLY A 42 23.99 14.65 12.91
C GLY A 42 22.59 14.06 12.95
N GLU A 43 21.58 14.83 13.36
CA GLU A 43 20.19 14.39 13.31
C GLU A 43 19.61 14.55 11.90
N PRO A 44 18.91 13.53 11.38
CA PRO A 44 18.24 13.57 10.09
C PRO A 44 17.06 14.55 10.16
N GLN A 45 16.89 15.34 9.11
CA GLN A 45 15.68 16.11 8.89
C GLN A 45 14.80 15.36 7.90
N TYR A 46 13.55 15.14 8.27
CA TYR A 46 12.54 14.57 7.38
C TYR A 46 11.57 15.65 6.90
N ALA A 47 10.92 15.37 5.78
CA ALA A 47 9.78 16.15 5.32
C ALA A 47 8.62 16.08 6.32
N ASP A 48 7.73 17.07 6.25
CA ASP A 48 6.55 17.11 7.12
C ASP A 48 5.61 15.95 6.78
N PHE A 49 4.87 15.46 7.78
CA PHE A 49 3.92 14.36 7.56
C PHE A 49 2.84 14.70 6.52
N GLN A 50 2.56 15.98 6.30
CA GLN A 50 1.66 16.43 5.23
C GLN A 50 2.12 15.93 3.85
N THR A 51 3.43 15.89 3.58
CA THR A 51 3.94 15.43 2.27
C THR A 51 3.64 13.96 2.05
N VAL A 52 3.63 13.15 3.12
CA VAL A 52 3.26 11.72 3.08
C VAL A 52 1.80 11.54 2.67
N VAL A 53 0.91 12.37 3.21
CA VAL A 53 -0.53 12.35 2.86
C VAL A 53 -0.74 12.79 1.41
N GLU A 54 0.00 13.79 0.96
CA GLU A 54 -0.05 14.26 -0.43
C GLU A 54 0.43 13.17 -1.41
N GLU A 55 1.54 12.50 -1.11
CA GLU A 55 2.08 11.37 -1.88
C GLU A 55 1.08 10.20 -1.95
N ALA A 56 0.49 9.83 -0.81
CA ALA A 56 -0.53 8.78 -0.76
C ALA A 56 -1.76 9.12 -1.63
N ASN A 57 -2.23 10.36 -1.56
CA ASN A 57 -3.33 10.82 -2.40
C ASN A 57 -2.99 10.86 -3.89
N GLN A 58 -1.75 11.21 -4.25
CA GLN A 58 -1.29 11.17 -5.64
C GLN A 58 -1.23 9.72 -6.14
N TRP A 59 -0.71 8.80 -5.32
CA TRP A 59 -0.66 7.38 -5.62
C TRP A 59 -2.06 6.80 -5.84
N LEU A 60 -3.01 7.08 -4.95
CA LEU A 60 -4.41 6.63 -5.08
C LEU A 60 -5.07 7.15 -6.36
N ARG A 61 -4.85 8.42 -6.73
CA ARG A 61 -5.35 8.98 -8.00
C ARG A 61 -4.76 8.28 -9.23
N SER A 62 -3.53 7.78 -9.12
CA SER A 62 -2.87 7.04 -10.20
C SER A 62 -3.35 5.58 -10.31
N MET A 63 -4.04 5.06 -9.29
CA MET A 63 -4.49 3.67 -9.23
C MET A 63 -6.00 3.57 -8.97
N PRO A 64 -6.83 3.88 -9.97
CA PRO A 64 -8.29 3.91 -9.83
C PRO A 64 -8.91 2.54 -9.52
N GLN A 65 -8.16 1.45 -9.68
CA GLN A 65 -8.60 0.13 -9.30
C GLN A 65 -8.64 -0.09 -7.78
N PHE A 66 -7.88 0.67 -6.99
CA PHE A 66 -7.83 0.48 -5.54
C PHE A 66 -8.79 1.41 -4.79
N VAL A 67 -9.36 0.89 -3.71
CA VAL A 67 -10.17 1.66 -2.75
C VAL A 67 -9.51 1.56 -1.38
N VAL A 68 -9.44 2.68 -0.65
CA VAL A 68 -8.91 2.69 0.71
C VAL A 68 -9.90 2.02 1.65
N VAL A 69 -9.49 0.90 2.25
CA VAL A 69 -10.29 0.17 3.25
C VAL A 69 -9.94 0.60 4.67
N LYS A 70 -8.65 0.83 4.92
CA LYS A 70 -8.12 1.24 6.21
C LYS A 70 -6.98 2.22 5.97
N CYS A 71 -6.87 3.20 6.86
CA CYS A 71 -5.75 4.13 6.88
C CYS A 71 -5.28 4.28 8.32
N GLU A 72 -4.00 4.01 8.57
CA GLU A 72 -3.41 4.09 9.90
C GLU A 72 -1.99 4.66 9.87
N THR A 73 -1.54 5.18 11.01
CA THR A 73 -0.16 5.62 11.14
C THR A 73 0.69 4.47 11.64
N VAL A 74 1.82 4.23 10.99
CA VAL A 74 2.80 3.21 11.38
C VAL A 74 4.08 3.89 11.87
N GLU A 75 4.72 3.34 12.89
CA GLU A 75 5.98 3.85 13.43
C GLU A 75 7.10 2.87 13.11
N SER A 76 8.14 3.36 12.44
CA SER A 76 9.36 2.61 12.16
C SER A 76 10.51 3.19 12.97
N LYS A 77 11.30 2.33 13.61
CA LYS A 77 12.50 2.74 14.32
C LYS A 77 13.57 3.10 13.29
N LEU A 78 14.25 4.22 13.51
CA LEU A 78 15.41 4.57 12.71
C LEU A 78 16.65 3.88 13.25
N ASN A 79 17.48 3.35 12.35
CA ASN A 79 18.79 2.86 12.71
C ASN A 79 19.68 4.05 13.13
N SER A 80 20.29 3.95 14.31
CA SER A 80 21.12 5.03 14.88
C SER A 80 22.38 5.34 14.07
N ALA A 81 22.83 4.45 13.18
CA ALA A 81 24.06 4.61 12.40
C ALA A 81 23.83 5.38 11.09
N ASP A 82 22.71 5.17 10.42
CA ASP A 82 22.43 5.76 9.09
C ASP A 82 21.10 6.51 9.00
N PHE A 83 20.32 6.51 10.10
CA PHE A 83 19.01 7.12 10.18
C PHE A 83 18.08 6.70 9.03
N LYS A 84 18.17 5.45 8.60
CA LYS A 84 17.18 4.88 7.70
C LYS A 84 16.12 4.15 8.50
N ALA A 85 14.91 4.14 7.96
CA ALA A 85 13.82 3.32 8.50
C ALA A 85 14.27 1.86 8.42
N ASP A 86 14.29 1.22 9.57
CA ASP A 86 14.58 -0.21 9.66
C ASP A 86 13.29 -0.96 9.27
N PHE A 87 13.30 -1.53 8.07
CA PHE A 87 12.21 -2.34 7.54
C PHE A 87 12.42 -3.83 7.79
N ASP A 88 13.57 -4.23 8.35
CA ASP A 88 13.80 -5.61 8.73
C ASP A 88 12.99 -5.91 9.99
N TYR A 89 11.80 -6.50 9.77
CA TYR A 89 10.93 -7.02 10.80
C TYR A 89 11.59 -8.23 11.48
N SER A 90 12.61 -8.01 12.29
CA SER A 90 13.28 -9.03 13.07
C SER A 90 14.01 -8.38 14.25
N PHE A 91 13.54 -8.69 15.45
CA PHE A 91 14.18 -8.48 16.76
C PHE A 91 14.02 -7.12 17.47
N CYS A 92 13.29 -7.22 18.57
CA CYS A 92 13.51 -6.50 19.83
C CYS A 92 14.96 -6.02 19.97
N HIS A 93 15.16 -4.70 19.98
CA HIS A 93 16.40 -4.09 20.42
C HIS A 93 16.12 -3.09 21.54
N VAL A 94 16.41 -3.53 22.77
CA VAL A 94 16.41 -2.68 23.96
C VAL A 94 17.60 -1.73 23.85
N SER A 95 17.34 -0.43 23.85
CA SER A 95 18.41 0.58 23.95
C SER A 95 18.72 0.77 25.42
N SER A 96 19.88 0.29 25.86
CA SER A 96 20.29 0.41 27.27
C SER A 96 20.75 1.82 27.64
N ASN A 97 21.10 2.68 26.67
CA ASN A 97 21.69 4.02 26.93
C ASN A 97 21.63 5.03 25.75
N GLY A 98 20.90 4.76 24.66
CA GLY A 98 20.90 5.60 23.44
C GLY A 98 19.56 6.25 23.10
N LYS A 99 19.59 7.42 22.45
CA LYS A 99 18.42 8.15 21.92
C LYS A 99 17.79 7.34 20.78
N ASN A 100 16.62 6.76 21.02
CA ASN A 100 15.82 6.13 19.94
C ASN A 100 15.08 7.22 19.17
N VAL A 101 15.17 7.19 17.84
CA VAL A 101 14.39 8.07 16.96
C VAL A 101 13.43 7.19 16.16
N TYR A 102 12.18 7.63 16.08
CA TYR A 102 11.12 6.94 15.36
C TYR A 102 10.65 7.82 14.20
N LEU A 103 10.34 7.18 13.08
CA LEU A 103 9.75 7.80 11.91
C LEU A 103 8.30 7.34 11.78
N LYS A 104 7.40 8.32 11.62
CA LYS A 104 5.97 8.07 11.48
C LYS A 104 5.59 8.07 9.99
N GLY A 105 5.08 6.95 9.51
CA GLY A 105 4.54 6.75 8.17
C GLY A 105 3.02 6.57 8.16
N LEU A 106 2.48 6.42 6.95
CA LEU A 106 1.07 6.19 6.65
C LEU A 106 0.93 4.83 5.96
N ARG A 107 -0.06 4.03 6.36
CA ARG A 107 -0.42 2.75 5.74
C ARG A 107 -1.91 2.74 5.39
#